data_AF-A0A0P6Y683-F1
#
_entry.id   AF-A0A0P6Y683-F1
#
_cell.length_a   1.000
_cell.length_b   1.000
_cell.length_c   1.000
_cell.angle_alpha   90.00
_cell.angle_beta   90.00
_cell.angle_gamma   90.00
#
_symmetry.space_group_name_H-M   'P 1'
#
loop_
_entity.id
_entity.type
_entity.pdbx_description
1 polymer ?
#
loop_
_entity_poly.entity_id
_entity_poly.type
_entity_poly.pdbx_seq_one_letter_code
_entity_poly.pdbx_strand_id
1 'polypeptide(L)'
;MGDCSAQVTAAEGGAASGVQRYSAFGEVRSRGGEMPTVYQYTGQLSQMEEVGLYHYGARWFDPAGAHFTQADTLIPELYNPLDVDRYAYGRGNPLKYTDPTGHMVACEYGDECEHLAPSTKTVLTANYYVEYLKAQGITLSGEIFVEDARTFFTAFQKINGALHWKFAEFVGPVTINFKYITTGKYGGEWQGNKTINFWGTNAGQLPEINIFHEFGHLIEQDVLRGKPGAELESNSFYDSYGNFVMGLRNGSYDRQTCWGYNSGCNVNNPWNFEQHPRSWEPDGNTGGEEFADMFLNYVAGSIDMMSGPGLTRFNFMTKWLP
;
A
#
# COMPACT_ATOMS: atom_id res chain seq x y z
N MET A 1 -13.13 5.64 -11.39
CA MET A 1 -13.97 4.44 -11.56
C MET A 1 -14.23 3.91 -10.16
N GLY A 2 -15.24 4.46 -9.48
CA GLY A 2 -15.48 4.24 -8.05
C GLY A 2 -16.51 3.17 -7.73
N ASP A 3 -16.80 2.27 -8.66
CA ASP A 3 -17.82 1.24 -8.47
C ASP A 3 -17.20 -0.15 -8.64
N CYS A 4 -16.57 -0.65 -7.58
CA CYS A 4 -16.11 -2.05 -7.53
C CYS A 4 -17.27 -3.04 -7.28
N SER A 5 -18.52 -2.59 -7.30
CA SER A 5 -19.68 -3.49 -7.23
C SER A 5 -19.97 -4.05 -8.62
N ALA A 6 -20.02 -5.37 -8.75
CA ALA A 6 -20.40 -6.00 -10.01
C ALA A 6 -21.88 -5.71 -10.32
N GLN A 7 -22.16 -4.65 -11.08
CA GLN A 7 -23.52 -4.23 -11.45
C GLN A 7 -23.97 -4.76 -12.81
N VAL A 8 -23.06 -4.82 -13.78
CA VAL A 8 -23.31 -5.33 -15.12
C VAL A 8 -22.12 -6.17 -15.55
N THR A 9 -22.37 -7.36 -16.05
CA THR A 9 -21.35 -8.21 -16.68
C THR A 9 -21.68 -8.40 -18.15
N ALA A 10 -20.66 -8.46 -19.01
CA ALA A 10 -20.83 -8.58 -20.45
C ALA A 10 -20.39 -9.97 -20.95
N ALA A 11 -21.11 -10.50 -21.93
CA ALA A 11 -20.71 -11.68 -22.68
C ALA A 11 -19.64 -11.31 -23.72
N GLU A 12 -19.00 -12.32 -24.31
CA GLU A 12 -17.93 -12.18 -25.33
C GLU A 12 -18.33 -11.33 -26.56
N GLY A 13 -19.64 -11.16 -26.81
CA GLY A 13 -20.20 -10.30 -27.86
C GLY A 13 -20.66 -8.90 -27.42
N GLY A 14 -20.36 -8.46 -26.20
CA GLY A 14 -20.71 -7.13 -25.67
C GLY A 14 -22.17 -6.97 -25.18
N ALA A 15 -22.98 -8.01 -25.29
CA ALA A 15 -24.32 -8.04 -24.68
C ALA A 15 -24.22 -8.25 -23.16
N ALA A 16 -25.14 -7.67 -22.38
CA ALA A 16 -25.19 -7.90 -20.94
C ALA A 16 -25.51 -9.37 -20.63
N SER A 17 -24.60 -10.06 -19.94
CA SER A 17 -24.74 -11.45 -19.46
C SER A 17 -25.46 -11.52 -18.12
N GLY A 18 -25.30 -10.49 -17.29
CA GLY A 18 -25.94 -10.38 -15.98
C GLY A 18 -26.02 -8.92 -15.51
N VAL A 19 -27.10 -8.60 -14.79
CA VAL A 19 -27.32 -7.30 -14.15
C VAL A 19 -27.71 -7.54 -12.70
N GLN A 20 -26.99 -6.92 -11.78
CA GLN A 20 -27.27 -6.97 -10.35
C GLN A 20 -27.34 -5.55 -9.79
N ARG A 21 -28.39 -5.27 -9.01
CA ARG A 21 -28.57 -3.98 -8.34
C ARG A 21 -28.56 -4.18 -6.85
N TYR A 22 -27.86 -3.28 -6.16
CA TYR A 22 -27.71 -3.33 -4.72
C TYR A 22 -28.47 -2.18 -4.05
N SER A 23 -28.81 -2.35 -2.77
CA SER A 23 -29.06 -1.23 -1.87
C SER A 23 -27.74 -0.53 -1.54
N ALA A 24 -27.80 0.60 -0.84
CA ALA A 24 -26.59 1.33 -0.43
C ALA A 24 -25.63 0.44 0.37
N PHE A 25 -26.16 -0.47 1.20
CA PHE A 25 -25.40 -1.40 2.04
C PHE A 25 -25.26 -2.81 1.44
N GLY A 26 -25.50 -2.98 0.13
CA GLY A 26 -25.16 -4.24 -0.53
C GLY A 26 -26.23 -5.33 -0.52
N GLU A 27 -27.46 -5.04 -0.07
CA GLU A 27 -28.58 -5.98 -0.28
C GLU A 27 -28.92 -6.10 -1.76
N VAL A 28 -29.10 -7.31 -2.25
CA VAL A 28 -29.45 -7.54 -3.65
C VAL A 28 -30.93 -7.19 -3.89
N ARG A 29 -31.18 -6.08 -4.59
CA ARG A 29 -32.54 -5.60 -4.92
C ARG A 29 -33.13 -6.26 -6.15
N SER A 30 -32.28 -6.57 -7.13
CA SER A 30 -32.67 -7.28 -8.33
C SER A 30 -31.46 -7.96 -8.94
N ARG A 31 -31.64 -9.19 -9.40
CA ARG A 31 -30.65 -9.94 -10.17
C ARG A 31 -31.33 -10.45 -11.45
N GLY A 32 -30.68 -10.26 -12.58
CA GLY A 32 -31.10 -10.79 -13.86
C GLY A 32 -29.90 -11.38 -14.59
N GLY A 33 -30.05 -12.57 -15.17
CA GLY A 33 -28.94 -13.29 -15.81
C GLY A 33 -27.97 -13.93 -14.80
N GLU A 34 -26.91 -14.51 -15.33
CA GLU A 34 -25.88 -15.20 -14.56
C GLU A 34 -24.72 -14.24 -14.26
N MET A 35 -24.26 -14.23 -13.01
CA MET A 35 -23.10 -13.45 -12.61
C MET A 35 -21.86 -14.34 -12.71
N PRO A 36 -20.91 -14.07 -13.61
CA PRO A 36 -19.73 -14.92 -13.83
C PRO A 36 -18.69 -14.84 -12.70
N THR A 37 -18.93 -14.05 -11.65
CA THR A 37 -18.01 -13.83 -10.53
C THR A 37 -18.72 -14.03 -9.19
N VAL A 38 -17.98 -14.63 -8.26
CA VAL A 38 -18.38 -14.72 -6.84
C VAL A 38 -18.05 -13.46 -6.06
N TYR A 39 -17.22 -12.57 -6.61
CA TYR A 39 -16.92 -11.25 -6.04
C TYR A 39 -17.95 -10.23 -6.54
N GLN A 40 -18.70 -9.64 -5.62
CA GLN A 40 -19.92 -8.88 -5.93
C GLN A 40 -19.87 -7.47 -5.34
N TYR A 41 -20.58 -7.21 -4.25
CA TYR A 41 -20.67 -5.89 -3.63
C TYR A 41 -19.28 -5.41 -3.16
N THR A 42 -18.89 -4.20 -3.57
CA THR A 42 -17.57 -3.58 -3.30
C THR A 42 -16.36 -4.50 -3.51
N GLY A 43 -16.47 -5.45 -4.45
CA GLY A 43 -15.39 -6.40 -4.79
C GLY A 43 -15.22 -7.55 -3.81
N GLN A 44 -16.14 -7.75 -2.86
CA GLN A 44 -16.02 -8.74 -1.80
C GLN A 44 -16.63 -10.08 -2.17
N LEU A 45 -16.11 -11.15 -1.57
CA LEU A 45 -16.59 -12.51 -1.80
C LEU A 45 -18.03 -12.65 -1.29
N SER A 46 -18.95 -12.96 -2.20
CA SER A 46 -20.37 -13.14 -1.91
C SER A 46 -20.64 -14.57 -1.42
N GLN A 47 -21.40 -14.66 -0.33
CA GLN A 47 -22.05 -15.89 0.14
C GLN A 47 -23.54 -15.61 0.41
N MET A 48 -24.13 -14.73 -0.41
CA MET A 48 -25.51 -14.27 -0.25
C MET A 48 -26.54 -15.38 -0.47
N GLU A 49 -26.21 -16.41 -1.24
CA GLU A 49 -27.12 -17.53 -1.52
C GLU A 49 -27.08 -18.60 -0.40
N GLU A 50 -25.93 -18.76 0.25
CA GLU A 50 -25.71 -19.80 1.25
C GLU A 50 -25.98 -19.31 2.68
N VAL A 51 -25.41 -18.16 3.05
CA VAL A 51 -25.46 -17.64 4.43
C VAL A 51 -25.95 -16.20 4.52
N GLY A 52 -26.17 -15.52 3.38
CA GLY A 52 -26.68 -14.15 3.36
C GLY A 52 -25.65 -13.09 3.72
N LEU A 53 -24.35 -13.40 3.62
CA LEU A 53 -23.26 -12.52 4.06
C LEU A 53 -22.21 -12.31 2.95
N TYR A 54 -21.38 -11.28 3.12
CA TYR A 54 -20.16 -11.06 2.34
C TYR A 54 -18.92 -11.27 3.20
N HIS A 55 -17.86 -11.85 2.64
CA HIS A 55 -16.58 -12.01 3.35
C HIS A 55 -15.58 -10.92 2.92
N TYR A 56 -15.21 -10.08 3.89
CA TYR A 56 -14.35 -8.91 3.70
C TYR A 56 -12.87 -9.20 4.05
N GLY A 57 -12.47 -10.47 4.06
CA GLY A 57 -11.12 -10.89 4.44
C GLY A 57 -10.99 -11.11 5.95
N ALA A 58 -11.20 -10.07 6.76
CA ALA A 58 -11.12 -10.19 8.22
C ALA A 58 -12.46 -10.48 8.90
N ARG A 59 -13.57 -9.99 8.32
CA ARG A 59 -14.90 -10.05 8.92
C ARG A 59 -15.97 -10.44 7.92
N TRP A 60 -17.07 -10.97 8.44
CA TRP A 60 -18.29 -11.22 7.68
C TRP A 60 -19.25 -10.04 7.82
N PHE A 61 -19.70 -9.50 6.70
CA PHE A 61 -20.62 -8.37 6.61
C PHE A 61 -22.04 -8.84 6.31
N ASP A 62 -22.99 -8.39 7.13
CA ASP A 62 -24.42 -8.57 6.94
C ASP A 62 -25.02 -7.32 6.27
N PRO A 63 -25.38 -7.39 4.98
CA PRO A 63 -25.96 -6.26 4.27
C PRO A 63 -27.37 -5.90 4.76
N ALA A 64 -28.12 -6.86 5.32
CA ALA A 64 -29.46 -6.62 5.86
C ALA A 64 -29.40 -5.90 7.21
N GLY A 65 -28.41 -6.26 8.04
CA GLY A 65 -28.09 -5.56 9.27
C GLY A 65 -27.33 -4.25 9.05
N ALA A 66 -26.76 -4.02 7.86
CA ALA A 66 -25.84 -2.93 7.55
C ALA A 66 -24.59 -2.89 8.46
N HIS A 67 -24.20 -4.04 9.01
CA HIS A 67 -23.11 -4.17 9.98
C HIS A 67 -22.29 -5.43 9.72
N PHE A 68 -21.04 -5.41 10.19
CA PHE A 68 -20.29 -6.64 10.37
C PHE A 68 -20.94 -7.50 11.45
N THR A 69 -20.84 -8.81 11.29
CA THR A 69 -21.34 -9.80 12.27
C THR A 69 -20.35 -10.03 13.42
N GLN A 70 -19.17 -9.41 13.33
CA GLN A 70 -18.05 -9.58 14.24
C GLN A 70 -17.51 -8.20 14.59
N ALA A 71 -17.17 -8.01 15.88
CA ALA A 71 -16.54 -6.78 16.32
C ALA A 71 -15.16 -6.63 15.66
N ASP A 72 -14.89 -5.46 15.11
CA ASP A 72 -13.61 -5.09 14.56
C ASP A 72 -12.52 -5.25 15.63
N THR A 73 -11.45 -6.00 15.37
CA THR A 73 -10.30 -6.06 16.28
C THR A 73 -9.50 -4.76 16.29
N LEU A 74 -9.70 -3.92 15.26
CA LEU A 74 -9.14 -2.59 15.08
C LEU A 74 -10.22 -1.53 15.28
N ILE A 75 -9.83 -0.34 15.75
CA ILE A 75 -10.73 0.83 15.70
C ILE A 75 -10.07 1.81 14.73
N PRO A 76 -10.68 2.09 13.56
CA PRO A 76 -10.08 2.95 12.55
C PRO A 76 -9.82 4.39 13.03
N GLU A 77 -10.54 4.91 14.02
CA GLU A 77 -10.24 6.19 14.68
C GLU A 77 -10.93 6.32 16.04
N LEU A 78 -10.24 6.22 17.18
CA LEU A 78 -10.96 6.23 18.48
C LEU A 78 -11.68 7.56 18.77
N TYR A 79 -11.16 8.69 18.29
CA TYR A 79 -11.76 10.01 18.56
C TYR A 79 -12.88 10.33 17.58
N ASN A 80 -13.10 9.47 16.60
CA ASN A 80 -14.26 9.55 15.74
C ASN A 80 -15.38 8.72 16.38
N PRO A 81 -16.48 9.34 16.81
CA PRO A 81 -17.60 8.63 17.40
C PRO A 81 -18.25 7.63 16.42
N LEU A 82 -17.96 7.71 15.11
CA LEU A 82 -18.46 6.76 14.11
C LEU A 82 -17.64 5.46 14.06
N ASP A 83 -16.37 5.47 14.49
CA ASP A 83 -15.48 4.29 14.42
C ASP A 83 -15.43 3.48 15.71
N VAL A 84 -15.93 4.04 16.82
CA VAL A 84 -16.10 3.30 18.08
C VAL A 84 -17.19 2.24 17.97
N ASP A 85 -18.08 2.35 16.98
CA ASP A 85 -18.93 1.23 16.61
C ASP A 85 -18.11 0.20 15.83
N ARG A 86 -17.63 -0.80 16.56
CA ARG A 86 -16.80 -1.90 16.04
C ARG A 86 -17.54 -2.81 15.07
N TYR A 87 -18.84 -2.63 14.87
CA TYR A 87 -19.61 -3.40 13.88
C TYR A 87 -19.95 -2.57 12.64
N ALA A 88 -19.72 -1.25 12.65
CA ALA A 88 -20.13 -0.37 11.58
C ALA A 88 -19.35 -0.64 10.29
N TYR A 89 -20.06 -0.58 9.15
CA TYR A 89 -19.47 -0.58 7.82
C TYR A 89 -19.37 0.84 7.27
N GLY A 90 -18.20 1.24 6.79
CA GLY A 90 -17.99 2.50 6.08
C GLY A 90 -18.49 3.73 6.84
N ARG A 91 -18.35 3.76 8.17
CA ARG A 91 -18.88 4.84 9.05
C ARG A 91 -20.37 5.15 8.85
N GLY A 92 -21.15 4.15 8.43
CA GLY A 92 -22.57 4.30 8.11
C GLY A 92 -22.85 5.05 6.81
N ASN A 93 -21.84 5.35 5.99
CA ASN A 93 -22.00 6.01 4.69
C ASN A 93 -21.35 5.18 3.56
N PRO A 94 -21.99 4.08 3.14
CA PRO A 94 -21.45 3.13 2.17
C PRO A 94 -21.46 3.64 0.71
N LEU A 95 -22.09 4.80 0.46
CA LEU A 95 -22.03 5.48 -0.84
C LEU A 95 -20.73 6.26 -1.00
N LYS A 96 -20.14 6.68 0.12
CA LYS A 96 -18.86 7.39 0.15
C LYS A 96 -17.72 6.46 0.51
N TYR A 97 -17.93 5.58 1.48
CA TYR A 97 -16.87 4.76 2.05
C TYR A 97 -17.05 3.27 1.75
N THR A 98 -15.93 2.58 1.61
CA THR A 98 -15.83 1.13 1.48
C THR A 98 -14.87 0.60 2.55
N ASP A 99 -14.86 -0.71 2.76
CA ASP A 99 -13.87 -1.39 3.61
C ASP A 99 -13.23 -2.53 2.79
N PRO A 100 -12.02 -2.36 2.24
CA PRO A 100 -11.40 -3.42 1.44
C PRO A 100 -10.87 -4.61 2.26
N THR A 101 -10.64 -4.44 3.56
CA THR A 101 -9.94 -5.44 4.42
C THR A 101 -10.80 -5.99 5.54
N GLY A 102 -11.98 -5.42 5.74
CA GLY A 102 -12.78 -5.65 6.94
C GLY A 102 -12.15 -5.01 8.17
N HIS A 103 -11.31 -3.98 8.05
CA HIS A 103 -10.67 -3.29 9.17
C HIS A 103 -10.47 -1.79 8.94
N MET A 104 -10.95 -1.25 7.81
CA MET A 104 -10.60 0.09 7.40
C MET A 104 -11.75 0.83 6.73
N VAL A 105 -11.61 2.15 6.65
CA VAL A 105 -12.57 3.01 5.96
C VAL A 105 -11.82 3.69 4.82
N ALA A 106 -12.14 3.30 3.59
CA ALA A 106 -11.52 3.80 2.35
C ALA A 106 -12.55 4.55 1.49
N CYS A 107 -12.11 5.45 0.60
CA CYS A 107 -12.97 6.08 -0.41
C CYS A 107 -12.22 6.22 -1.76
N GLU A 108 -12.89 6.67 -2.83
CA GLU A 108 -12.31 6.72 -4.19
C GLU A 108 -11.05 7.60 -4.27
N TYR A 109 -10.08 7.13 -5.07
CA TYR A 109 -8.84 7.84 -5.38
C TYR A 109 -9.14 9.16 -6.10
N GLY A 110 -9.11 10.28 -5.38
CA GLY A 110 -9.36 11.62 -5.92
C GLY A 110 -10.23 12.51 -5.02
N ASP A 111 -10.99 11.93 -4.10
CA ASP A 111 -11.59 12.67 -3.00
C ASP A 111 -10.59 12.77 -1.84
N GLU A 112 -10.54 13.91 -1.13
CA GLU A 112 -9.76 14.10 0.10
C GLU A 112 -10.31 13.23 1.26
N CYS A 113 -10.43 11.92 1.08
CA CYS A 113 -10.54 11.01 2.20
C CYS A 113 -9.13 10.69 2.65
N GLU A 114 -8.80 11.20 3.82
CA GLU A 114 -7.76 10.65 4.66
C GLU A 114 -7.98 9.13 4.69
N HIS A 115 -7.03 8.37 4.15
CA HIS A 115 -7.03 6.91 4.29
C HIS A 115 -6.82 6.65 5.78
N LEU A 116 -7.91 6.51 6.53
CA LEU A 116 -7.87 6.34 7.97
C LEU A 116 -7.53 4.88 8.25
N ALA A 117 -6.24 4.57 8.05
CA ALA A 117 -5.57 3.63 8.93
C ALA A 117 -5.76 4.13 10.37
N PRO A 118 -5.91 3.24 11.37
CA PRO A 118 -6.22 3.57 12.78
C PRO A 118 -5.64 4.91 13.26
N SER A 119 -6.41 5.99 13.19
CA SER A 119 -6.00 7.29 13.71
C SER A 119 -6.26 7.34 15.21
N THR A 120 -5.16 7.17 15.93
CA THR A 120 -4.84 7.82 17.21
C THR A 120 -6.02 8.30 18.07
N LYS A 121 -6.50 7.48 19.01
CA LYS A 121 -5.92 7.30 20.36
C LYS A 121 -6.81 6.38 21.24
N THR A 122 -7.13 5.17 20.81
CA THR A 122 -7.11 4.07 21.80
C THR A 122 -5.66 3.94 22.18
N VAL A 123 -5.35 3.69 23.45
CA VAL A 123 -3.99 3.24 23.80
C VAL A 123 -3.85 1.81 23.25
N LEU A 124 -3.78 1.68 21.93
CA LEU A 124 -3.10 0.58 21.28
C LEU A 124 -1.65 0.78 21.70
N THR A 125 -1.19 -0.08 22.59
CA THR A 125 0.19 -0.05 23.04
C THR A 125 1.10 -0.39 21.85
N ALA A 126 2.38 -0.02 21.92
CA ALA A 126 3.36 -0.49 20.94
C ALA A 126 3.27 -2.03 20.75
N ASN A 127 2.95 -2.77 21.82
CA ASN A 127 2.76 -4.22 21.79
C ASN A 127 1.66 -4.68 20.83
N TYR A 128 0.58 -3.92 20.66
CA TYR A 128 -0.47 -4.30 19.71
C TYR A 128 0.08 -4.36 18.28
N TYR A 129 0.75 -3.29 17.84
CA TYR A 129 1.35 -3.21 16.52
C TYR A 129 2.46 -4.24 16.35
N VAL A 130 3.29 -4.44 17.39
CA VAL A 130 4.36 -5.44 17.39
C VAL A 130 3.79 -6.85 17.20
N GLU A 131 2.76 -7.25 17.94
CA GLU A 131 2.16 -8.58 17.80
C GLU A 131 1.47 -8.78 16.44
N TYR A 132 0.81 -7.74 15.92
CA TYR A 132 0.25 -7.79 14.56
C TYR A 132 1.35 -8.02 13.52
N LEU A 133 2.41 -7.20 13.53
CA LEU A 133 3.51 -7.27 12.58
C LEU A 133 4.24 -8.62 12.69
N LYS A 134 4.38 -9.14 13.90
CA LYS A 134 4.93 -10.47 14.15
C LYS A 134 4.11 -11.57 13.49
N ALA A 135 2.78 -11.48 13.54
CA ALA A 135 1.90 -12.43 12.83
C ALA A 135 2.06 -12.37 11.31
N GLN A 136 2.51 -11.23 10.77
CA GLN A 136 2.81 -11.03 9.34
C GLN A 136 4.26 -11.41 8.96
N GLY A 137 5.03 -11.98 9.89
CA GLY A 137 6.42 -12.38 9.67
C GLY A 137 7.44 -11.26 9.93
N ILE A 138 7.02 -10.12 10.49
CA ILE A 138 7.92 -9.02 10.85
C ILE A 138 8.23 -9.05 12.34
N THR A 139 9.50 -9.32 12.67
CA THR A 139 9.99 -9.26 14.03
C THR A 139 10.58 -7.88 14.30
N LEU A 140 9.93 -7.11 15.18
CA LEU A 140 10.49 -5.85 15.65
C LEU A 140 11.35 -6.08 16.90
N SER A 141 12.52 -5.43 16.95
CA SER A 141 13.44 -5.47 18.08
C SER A 141 13.94 -4.07 18.46
N GLY A 142 14.41 -3.91 19.69
CA GLY A 142 14.81 -2.61 20.27
C GLY A 142 13.73 -2.00 21.16
N GLU A 143 14.05 -0.84 21.73
CA GLU A 143 13.02 0.03 22.32
C GLU A 143 12.21 0.61 21.16
N ILE A 144 10.88 0.63 21.26
CA ILE A 144 9.99 1.10 20.19
C ILE A 144 8.91 1.98 20.82
N PHE A 145 8.84 3.24 20.38
CA PHE A 145 7.76 4.13 20.80
C PHE A 145 6.48 3.84 20.01
N VAL A 146 5.33 4.10 20.63
CA VAL A 146 4.02 3.78 20.04
C VAL A 146 3.78 4.51 18.72
N GLU A 147 4.29 5.73 18.59
CA GLU A 147 4.20 6.53 17.36
C GLU A 147 4.99 5.89 16.22
N ASP A 148 6.22 5.42 16.46
CA ASP A 148 7.02 4.77 15.42
C ASP A 148 6.48 3.38 15.08
N ALA A 149 5.98 2.62 16.07
CA ALA A 149 5.30 1.36 15.84
C ALA A 149 4.04 1.54 14.97
N ARG A 150 3.26 2.61 15.22
CA ARG A 150 2.10 2.98 14.42
C ARG A 150 2.50 3.35 12.99
N THR A 151 3.50 4.22 12.83
CA THR A 151 3.97 4.61 11.50
C THR A 151 4.48 3.41 10.71
N PHE A 152 5.21 2.51 11.36
CA PHE A 152 5.67 1.28 10.74
C PHE A 152 4.51 0.38 10.34
N PHE A 153 3.51 0.21 11.21
CA PHE A 153 2.31 -0.54 10.89
C PHE A 153 1.62 0.02 9.64
N THR A 154 1.39 1.33 9.57
CA THR A 154 0.75 1.97 8.41
C THR A 154 1.58 1.80 7.13
N ALA A 155 2.90 2.00 7.22
CA ALA A 155 3.80 1.81 6.10
C ALA A 155 3.78 0.35 5.61
N PHE A 156 3.81 -0.62 6.53
CA PHE A 156 3.75 -2.03 6.20
C PHE A 156 2.44 -2.42 5.52
N GLN A 157 1.29 -1.87 5.93
CA GLN A 157 0.01 -2.10 5.24
C GLN A 157 0.09 -1.68 3.77
N LYS A 158 0.70 -0.51 3.48
CA LYS A 158 0.89 -0.03 2.11
C LYS A 158 1.84 -0.93 1.31
N ILE A 159 2.95 -1.34 1.91
CA ILE A 159 3.89 -2.30 1.30
C ILE A 159 3.18 -3.61 0.96
N ASN A 160 2.46 -4.19 1.94
CA ASN A 160 1.78 -5.46 1.74
C ASN A 160 0.68 -5.34 0.68
N GLY A 161 -0.09 -4.24 0.69
CA GLY A 161 -1.09 -3.94 -0.34
C GLY A 161 -0.49 -3.81 -1.75
N ALA A 162 0.65 -3.12 -1.88
CA ALA A 162 1.39 -2.99 -3.13
C ALA A 162 1.95 -4.34 -3.64
N LEU A 163 2.14 -5.31 -2.74
CA LEU A 163 2.53 -6.70 -3.05
C LEU A 163 1.31 -7.64 -3.12
N HIS A 164 0.12 -7.09 -3.37
CA HIS A 164 -1.14 -7.82 -3.45
C HIS A 164 -1.44 -8.71 -2.24
N TRP A 165 -1.07 -8.25 -1.05
CA TRP A 165 -1.22 -8.93 0.24
C TRP A 165 -0.42 -10.24 0.36
N LYS A 166 0.60 -10.42 -0.48
CA LYS A 166 1.46 -11.63 -0.51
C LYS A 166 2.81 -11.44 0.16
N PHE A 167 2.97 -10.46 1.04
CA PHE A 167 4.28 -10.18 1.68
C PHE A 167 4.89 -11.43 2.34
N ALA A 168 4.12 -12.18 3.13
CA ALA A 168 4.64 -13.35 3.83
C ALA A 168 5.09 -14.48 2.88
N GLU A 169 4.44 -14.63 1.72
CA GLU A 169 4.80 -15.61 0.69
C GLU A 169 6.02 -15.15 -0.12
N PHE A 170 5.99 -13.89 -0.55
CA PHE A 170 6.99 -13.32 -1.46
C PHE A 170 8.28 -12.94 -0.74
N VAL A 171 8.16 -12.22 0.36
CA VAL A 171 9.28 -11.69 1.14
C VAL A 171 9.65 -12.62 2.29
N GLY A 172 8.68 -13.25 2.95
CA GLY A 172 8.95 -14.09 4.13
C GLY A 172 9.40 -13.30 5.35
N PRO A 173 10.00 -13.97 6.36
CA PRO A 173 10.33 -13.34 7.64
C PRO A 173 11.37 -12.22 7.51
N VAL A 174 11.14 -11.11 8.20
CA VAL A 174 12.00 -9.93 8.23
C VAL A 174 12.25 -9.49 9.68
N THR A 175 13.47 -9.06 9.97
CA THR A 175 13.85 -8.47 11.27
C THR A 175 14.04 -6.97 11.12
N ILE A 176 13.42 -6.20 12.01
CA ILE A 176 13.51 -4.74 12.03
C ILE A 176 14.05 -4.31 13.39
N ASN A 177 15.14 -3.57 13.41
CA ASN A 177 15.76 -3.08 14.63
C ASN A 177 15.56 -1.58 14.75
N PHE A 178 14.89 -1.13 15.82
CA PHE A 178 14.80 0.28 16.15
C PHE A 178 15.96 0.69 17.07
N LYS A 179 16.69 1.72 16.66
CA LYS A 179 17.86 2.26 17.36
C LYS A 179 17.67 3.76 17.62
N TYR A 180 17.28 4.14 18.83
CA TYR A 180 17.19 5.55 19.19
C TYR A 180 18.56 6.11 19.58
N ILE A 181 18.96 7.22 18.95
CA ILE A 181 20.24 7.89 19.16
C ILE A 181 20.03 9.28 19.76
N THR A 182 20.92 9.72 20.65
CA THR A 182 20.77 10.99 21.38
C THR A 182 21.08 12.23 20.54
N THR A 183 21.72 12.08 19.38
CA THR A 183 22.12 13.16 18.46
C THR A 183 22.19 12.61 17.03
N GLY A 184 21.58 13.28 16.04
CA GLY A 184 21.63 12.85 14.63
C GLY A 184 20.44 13.28 13.78
N LYS A 185 20.23 12.60 12.65
CA LYS A 185 19.01 12.64 11.81
C LYS A 185 18.33 11.27 11.88
N TYR A 186 17.05 11.19 11.51
CA TYR A 186 16.37 9.90 11.29
C TYR A 186 16.90 9.21 10.01
N GLY A 187 16.76 7.90 9.92
CA GLY A 187 17.20 7.14 8.74
C GLY A 187 16.92 5.64 8.85
N GLY A 188 17.23 4.95 7.75
CA GLY A 188 17.15 3.51 7.63
C GLY A 188 18.41 2.97 6.98
N GLU A 189 18.72 1.70 7.24
CA GLU A 189 19.78 0.99 6.55
C GLU A 189 19.45 -0.51 6.54
N TRP A 190 19.24 -1.03 5.34
CA TRP A 190 19.27 -2.47 5.08
C TRP A 190 20.64 -3.07 5.44
N GLN A 191 20.63 -4.17 6.20
CA GLN A 191 21.83 -4.84 6.72
C GLN A 191 22.14 -6.17 6.02
N GLY A 192 21.33 -6.56 5.04
CA GLY A 192 21.33 -7.92 4.51
C GLY A 192 20.65 -8.93 5.42
N ASN A 193 20.45 -10.14 4.89
CA ASN A 193 19.80 -11.24 5.60
C ASN A 193 18.42 -10.86 6.16
N LYS A 194 17.65 -10.10 5.38
CA LYS A 194 16.30 -9.63 5.71
C LYS A 194 16.25 -8.86 7.02
N THR A 195 17.29 -8.07 7.27
CA THR A 195 17.39 -7.22 8.46
C THR A 195 17.47 -5.76 8.04
N ILE A 196 16.66 -4.91 8.67
CA ILE A 196 16.70 -3.45 8.47
C ILE A 196 16.88 -2.78 9.82
N ASN A 197 17.80 -1.82 9.89
CA ASN A 197 17.93 -0.93 11.03
C ASN A 197 17.21 0.38 10.72
N PHE A 198 16.36 0.85 11.64
CA PHE A 198 15.88 2.23 11.63
C PHE A 198 16.42 2.96 12.83
N TRP A 199 16.84 4.21 12.63
CA TRP A 199 17.25 5.08 13.73
C TRP A 199 16.43 6.37 13.77
N GLY A 200 16.23 6.86 14.98
CA GLY A 200 15.48 8.07 15.25
C GLY A 200 16.11 8.86 16.40
N THR A 201 15.97 10.18 16.35
CA THR A 201 16.43 11.07 17.43
C THR A 201 15.40 11.28 18.53
N ASN A 202 14.11 11.14 18.22
CA ASN A 202 13.02 11.17 19.17
C ASN A 202 11.93 10.18 18.76
N ALA A 203 11.06 9.82 19.72
CA ALA A 203 9.83 9.08 19.49
C ALA A 203 8.96 9.72 18.40
N GLY A 204 8.48 8.92 17.45
CA GLY A 204 7.47 9.31 16.46
C GLY A 204 7.97 10.12 15.27
N GLN A 205 9.28 10.05 14.99
CA GLN A 205 9.90 10.81 13.90
C GLN A 205 10.28 9.95 12.70
N LEU A 206 10.09 8.62 12.74
CA LEU A 206 10.40 7.77 11.60
C LEU A 206 9.42 8.05 10.45
N PRO A 207 9.87 8.53 9.27
CA PRO A 207 8.98 8.76 8.14
C PRO A 207 8.63 7.45 7.42
N GLU A 208 7.38 7.32 6.96
CA GLU A 208 6.93 6.15 6.18
C GLU A 208 7.79 5.92 4.93
N ILE A 209 8.22 7.01 4.31
CA ILE A 209 8.99 6.99 3.07
C ILE A 209 10.34 6.30 3.23
N ASN A 210 11.04 6.51 4.34
CA ASN A 210 12.27 5.77 4.66
C ASN A 210 11.98 4.27 4.79
N ILE A 211 10.84 3.91 5.38
CA ILE A 211 10.46 2.50 5.52
C ILE A 211 10.26 1.89 4.13
N PHE A 212 9.59 2.58 3.22
CA PHE A 212 9.42 2.07 1.86
C PHE A 212 10.77 1.88 1.15
N HIS A 213 11.66 2.87 1.22
CA HIS A 213 12.98 2.81 0.59
C HIS A 213 13.79 1.60 1.08
N GLU A 214 13.91 1.41 2.41
CA GLU A 214 14.67 0.27 2.94
C GLU A 214 14.06 -1.09 2.58
N PHE A 215 12.73 -1.18 2.49
CA PHE A 215 12.08 -2.39 2.00
C PHE A 215 12.37 -2.64 0.52
N GLY A 216 12.56 -1.57 -0.26
CA GLY A 216 13.07 -1.64 -1.63
C GLY A 216 14.41 -2.36 -1.69
N HIS A 217 15.39 -1.96 -0.87
CA HIS A 217 16.67 -2.67 -0.75
C HIS A 217 16.52 -4.12 -0.33
N LEU A 218 15.71 -4.39 0.70
CA LEU A 218 15.47 -5.75 1.16
C LEU A 218 14.90 -6.65 0.05
N ILE A 219 13.90 -6.16 -0.68
CA ILE A 219 13.27 -6.91 -1.77
C ILE A 219 14.24 -7.08 -2.92
N GLU A 220 14.96 -6.04 -3.31
CA GLU A 220 15.90 -6.08 -4.41
C GLU A 220 17.06 -7.04 -4.12
N GLN A 221 17.71 -6.90 -2.97
CA GLN A 221 18.94 -7.62 -2.62
C GLN A 221 18.67 -9.02 -2.05
N ASP A 222 17.77 -9.15 -1.06
CA ASP A 222 17.57 -10.43 -0.36
C ASP A 222 16.50 -11.33 -1.01
N VAL A 223 15.50 -10.74 -1.68
CA VAL A 223 14.39 -11.50 -2.30
C VAL A 223 14.69 -11.75 -3.79
N LEU A 224 14.94 -10.68 -4.54
CA LEU A 224 15.15 -10.70 -5.98
C LEU A 224 16.62 -10.91 -6.38
N ARG A 225 17.54 -10.92 -5.40
CA ARG A 225 18.97 -11.23 -5.56
C ARG A 225 19.72 -10.28 -6.50
N GLY A 226 19.49 -8.98 -6.36
CA GLY A 226 20.22 -7.95 -7.10
C GLY A 226 19.81 -7.78 -8.56
N LYS A 227 18.80 -8.55 -9.03
CA LYS A 227 18.48 -8.62 -10.46
C LYS A 227 17.84 -7.33 -11.01
N PRO A 228 16.90 -6.67 -10.32
CA PRO A 228 16.33 -5.43 -10.82
C PRO A 228 17.38 -4.32 -10.91
N GLY A 229 18.25 -4.19 -9.90
CA GLY A 229 19.35 -3.23 -9.92
C GLY A 229 20.32 -3.49 -11.07
N ALA A 230 20.72 -4.75 -11.27
CA ALA A 230 21.57 -5.12 -12.40
C ALA A 230 20.93 -4.82 -13.78
N GLU A 231 19.60 -4.91 -13.89
CA GLU A 231 18.90 -4.53 -15.12
C GLU A 231 18.96 -3.02 -15.37
N LEU A 232 18.82 -2.21 -14.31
CA LEU A 232 18.95 -0.75 -14.36
C LEU A 232 20.39 -0.30 -14.68
N GLU A 233 21.39 -1.07 -14.28
CA GLU A 233 22.80 -0.83 -14.60
C GLU A 233 23.16 -1.21 -16.05
N SER A 234 22.46 -2.17 -16.63
CA SER A 234 22.81 -2.72 -17.96
C SER A 234 21.93 -2.19 -19.10
N ASN A 235 20.82 -1.52 -18.80
CA ASN A 235 19.87 -1.07 -19.80
C ASN A 235 19.48 0.40 -19.63
N SER A 236 19.05 0.99 -20.75
CA SER A 236 18.36 2.27 -20.79
C SER A 236 16.90 2.00 -21.19
N PHE A 237 15.96 2.55 -20.43
CA PHE A 237 14.53 2.34 -20.66
C PHE A 237 13.94 3.57 -21.36
N TYR A 238 13.01 3.31 -22.27
CA TYR A 238 12.36 4.35 -23.08
C TYR A 238 10.84 4.14 -23.08
N ASP A 239 10.10 5.24 -23.20
CA ASP A 239 8.65 5.18 -23.37
C ASP A 239 8.26 4.81 -24.83
N SER A 240 6.96 4.66 -25.08
CA SER A 240 6.42 4.33 -26.40
C SER A 240 6.71 5.37 -27.48
N TYR A 241 7.13 6.58 -27.11
CA TYR A 241 7.48 7.66 -28.01
C TYR A 241 9.00 7.75 -28.26
N GLY A 242 9.79 6.86 -27.64
CA GLY A 242 11.25 6.83 -27.75
C GLY A 242 11.94 7.84 -26.84
N ASN A 243 11.24 8.45 -25.89
CA ASN A 243 11.87 9.27 -24.88
C ASN A 243 12.57 8.38 -23.86
N PHE A 244 13.78 8.74 -23.45
CA PHE A 244 14.45 8.08 -22.32
C PHE A 244 13.55 8.16 -21.08
N VAL A 245 13.70 7.24 -20.12
CA VAL A 245 12.92 7.21 -18.87
C VAL A 245 13.82 7.03 -17.65
N MET A 246 14.61 5.94 -17.65
CA MET A 246 15.46 5.55 -16.51
C MET A 246 16.59 4.61 -16.94
N GLY A 247 17.52 4.35 -16.03
CA GLY A 247 18.74 3.57 -16.27
C GLY A 247 19.96 4.47 -16.49
N LEU A 248 21.05 3.89 -17.02
CA LEU A 248 22.24 4.67 -17.34
C LEU A 248 22.06 5.45 -18.65
N ARG A 249 22.46 6.73 -18.64
CA ARG A 249 22.60 7.57 -19.82
C ARG A 249 23.99 8.20 -19.81
N ASN A 250 24.79 7.89 -20.82
CA ASN A 250 26.20 8.33 -20.91
C ASN A 250 27.07 7.94 -19.71
N GLY A 251 26.82 6.77 -19.11
CA GLY A 251 27.61 6.25 -17.99
C GLY A 251 27.24 6.77 -16.61
N SER A 252 26.18 7.60 -16.51
CA SER A 252 25.61 8.07 -15.24
C SER A 252 24.11 7.78 -15.21
N TYR A 253 23.52 7.55 -14.03
CA TYR A 253 22.07 7.50 -13.92
C TYR A 253 21.47 8.86 -14.30
N ASP A 254 20.55 8.84 -15.25
CA ASP A 254 19.69 9.97 -15.57
C ASP A 254 18.30 9.66 -15.00
N ARG A 255 17.93 10.41 -13.97
CA ARG A 255 16.74 10.12 -13.15
C ARG A 255 15.47 10.73 -13.73
N GLN A 256 15.60 11.57 -14.75
CA GLN A 256 14.51 12.38 -15.30
C GLN A 256 13.60 12.95 -14.20
N THR A 257 14.22 13.71 -13.29
CA THR A 257 13.60 14.24 -12.08
C THR A 257 12.18 14.75 -12.35
N CYS A 258 11.21 14.23 -11.59
CA CYS A 258 9.79 14.58 -11.65
C CYS A 258 9.03 14.21 -12.92
N TRP A 259 9.69 13.72 -13.96
CA TRP A 259 9.00 13.38 -15.20
C TRP A 259 8.35 12.01 -15.07
N GLY A 260 7.02 11.99 -15.03
CA GLY A 260 6.20 10.78 -14.95
C GLY A 260 5.79 10.34 -13.55
N TYR A 261 5.73 11.29 -12.63
CA TYR A 261 5.18 11.12 -11.30
C TYR A 261 4.07 12.17 -11.02
N ASN A 262 3.11 11.82 -10.17
CA ASN A 262 1.81 12.52 -10.01
C ASN A 262 1.92 13.93 -9.41
N SER A 263 3.07 14.30 -8.83
CA SER A 263 3.23 15.53 -8.04
C SER A 263 4.26 16.52 -8.59
N GLY A 264 4.65 16.38 -9.86
CA GLY A 264 5.34 17.40 -10.65
C GLY A 264 6.21 18.37 -9.83
N CYS A 265 7.29 17.87 -9.22
CA CYS A 265 8.35 18.65 -8.59
C CYS A 265 7.92 19.68 -7.53
N ASN A 266 7.94 19.28 -6.26
CA ASN A 266 8.26 20.22 -5.18
C ASN A 266 9.58 19.84 -4.48
N VAL A 267 10.70 20.09 -5.17
CA VAL A 267 12.08 19.89 -4.68
C VAL A 267 12.43 20.66 -3.40
N ASN A 268 11.51 21.48 -2.88
CA ASN A 268 11.65 22.29 -1.68
C ASN A 268 10.74 21.83 -0.53
N ASN A 269 9.87 20.84 -0.74
CA ASN A 269 9.07 20.26 0.33
C ASN A 269 9.65 18.89 0.74
N PRO A 270 10.39 18.79 1.86
CA PRO A 270 10.96 17.53 2.32
C PRO A 270 9.90 16.50 2.76
N TRP A 271 8.61 16.87 2.76
CA TRP A 271 7.51 16.05 3.27
C TRP A 271 6.51 15.61 2.19
N ASN A 272 6.62 16.10 0.94
CA ASN A 272 5.66 15.78 -0.12
C ASN A 272 6.36 15.14 -1.33
N PHE A 273 6.16 13.81 -1.45
CA PHE A 273 6.02 13.02 -2.67
C PHE A 273 7.17 13.10 -3.70
N GLU A 274 7.80 11.94 -3.93
CA GLU A 274 9.10 11.70 -4.61
C GLU A 274 10.32 12.13 -3.80
N GLN A 275 10.82 11.21 -2.96
CA GLN A 275 12.22 11.26 -2.57
C GLN A 275 13.04 10.67 -3.71
N HIS A 276 13.69 11.56 -4.47
CA HIS A 276 15.00 11.24 -5.00
C HIS A 276 16.00 11.71 -3.96
N PRO A 277 17.07 10.96 -3.65
CA PRO A 277 18.18 11.50 -2.88
C PRO A 277 18.83 12.60 -3.72
N ARG A 278 18.60 13.83 -3.26
CA ARG A 278 19.23 15.05 -3.76
C ARG A 278 20.74 14.94 -3.53
N SER A 279 21.48 14.49 -4.54
CA SER A 279 22.91 14.76 -4.90
C SER A 279 23.98 14.98 -3.81
N TRP A 280 23.80 14.57 -2.55
CA TRP A 280 24.70 14.96 -1.45
C TRP A 280 25.52 13.83 -0.85
N GLU A 281 25.41 12.60 -1.36
CA GLU A 281 26.26 11.49 -0.94
C GLU A 281 26.92 10.87 -2.19
N PRO A 282 28.24 10.65 -2.19
CA PRO A 282 28.99 10.00 -3.28
C PRO A 282 28.53 8.56 -3.60
N ASP A 283 27.66 7.99 -2.76
CA ASP A 283 27.43 6.55 -2.67
C ASP A 283 26.08 6.13 -3.32
N GLY A 284 25.20 7.08 -3.65
CA GLY A 284 23.80 6.83 -4.04
C GLY A 284 23.54 6.75 -5.55
N ASN A 285 24.36 6.04 -6.32
CA ASN A 285 24.24 5.97 -7.78
C ASN A 285 24.39 4.54 -8.33
N THR A 286 23.69 3.59 -7.71
CA THR A 286 23.68 2.17 -8.11
C THR A 286 22.29 1.74 -8.53
N GLY A 287 22.18 0.62 -9.25
CA GLY A 287 20.87 0.11 -9.64
C GLY A 287 20.00 -0.29 -8.45
N GLY A 288 20.62 -0.69 -7.34
CA GLY A 288 19.92 -1.04 -6.10
C GLY A 288 19.23 0.17 -5.46
N GLU A 289 19.91 1.31 -5.41
CA GLU A 289 19.34 2.58 -4.93
C GLU A 289 18.18 3.04 -5.82
N GLU A 290 18.37 2.98 -7.14
CA GLU A 290 17.34 3.38 -8.10
C GLU A 290 16.09 2.49 -8.00
N PHE A 291 16.27 1.18 -7.78
CA PHE A 291 15.15 0.30 -7.52
C PHE A 291 14.46 0.65 -6.19
N ALA A 292 15.22 0.93 -5.12
CA ALA A 292 14.64 1.27 -3.82
C ALA A 292 13.79 2.55 -3.88
N ASP A 293 14.27 3.58 -4.59
CA ASP A 293 13.52 4.80 -4.85
C ASP A 293 12.27 4.55 -5.69
N MET A 294 12.36 3.72 -6.74
CA MET A 294 11.19 3.38 -7.54
C MET A 294 10.16 2.56 -6.75
N PHE A 295 10.63 1.61 -5.92
CA PHE A 295 9.78 0.82 -5.04
C PHE A 295 9.03 1.71 -4.06
N LEU A 296 9.71 2.68 -3.46
CA LEU A 296 9.09 3.69 -2.61
C LEU A 296 7.98 4.43 -3.34
N ASN A 297 8.21 4.90 -4.56
CA ASN A 297 7.21 5.64 -5.32
C ASN A 297 6.04 4.75 -5.78
N TYR A 298 6.32 3.47 -6.06
CA TYR A 298 5.32 2.46 -6.37
C TYR A 298 4.39 2.22 -5.17
N VAL A 299 4.94 1.99 -3.98
CA VAL A 299 4.17 1.80 -2.73
C VAL A 299 3.41 3.08 -2.33
N ALA A 300 4.01 4.25 -2.52
CA ALA A 300 3.38 5.52 -2.22
C ALA A 300 2.28 5.93 -3.22
N GLY A 301 2.10 5.20 -4.32
CA GLY A 301 1.14 5.55 -5.38
C GLY A 301 1.49 6.86 -6.10
N SER A 302 2.78 7.22 -6.13
CA SER A 302 3.25 8.49 -6.70
C SER A 302 3.59 8.40 -8.19
N ILE A 303 3.51 7.22 -8.81
CA ILE A 303 3.77 7.03 -10.25
C ILE A 303 2.57 7.53 -11.09
N ASP A 304 2.85 8.41 -12.06
CA ASP A 304 1.83 8.92 -13.00
C ASP A 304 1.62 7.94 -14.16
N MET A 305 0.65 7.06 -13.99
CA MET A 305 0.27 6.07 -15.00
C MET A 305 -0.34 6.68 -16.28
N MET A 306 -0.69 7.98 -16.27
CA MET A 306 -1.19 8.68 -17.45
C MET A 306 -0.04 9.22 -18.32
N SER A 307 1.19 9.22 -17.81
CA SER A 307 2.39 9.62 -18.54
C SER A 307 3.15 8.42 -19.14
N GLY A 308 3.82 8.62 -20.27
CA GLY A 308 4.70 7.62 -20.87
C GLY A 308 5.83 7.14 -19.93
N PRO A 309 6.59 8.05 -19.29
CA PRO A 309 7.62 7.68 -18.33
C PRO A 309 7.08 6.98 -17.09
N GLY A 310 5.95 7.43 -16.53
CA GLY A 310 5.35 6.81 -15.35
C GLY A 310 4.82 5.40 -15.66
N LEU A 311 4.13 5.20 -16.79
CA LEU A 311 3.73 3.87 -17.24
C LEU A 311 4.94 2.94 -17.44
N THR A 312 6.04 3.45 -17.97
CA THR A 312 7.28 2.67 -18.15
C THR A 312 7.88 2.25 -16.81
N ARG A 313 7.92 3.13 -15.80
CA ARG A 313 8.36 2.79 -14.43
C ARG A 313 7.42 1.79 -13.77
N PHE A 314 6.11 1.98 -13.90
CA PHE A 314 5.12 1.05 -13.38
C PHE A 314 5.29 -0.35 -13.95
N ASN A 315 5.44 -0.47 -15.27
CA ASN A 315 5.66 -1.75 -15.96
C ASN A 315 6.97 -2.42 -15.53
N PHE A 316 8.01 -1.65 -15.27
CA PHE A 316 9.25 -2.18 -14.73
C PHE A 316 9.05 -2.75 -13.31
N MET A 317 8.32 -2.06 -12.43
CA MET A 317 8.04 -2.57 -11.08
C MET A 317 7.20 -3.85 -11.11
N THR A 318 6.12 -3.89 -11.90
CA THR A 318 5.21 -5.04 -11.99
C THR A 318 5.82 -6.24 -12.73
N LYS A 319 6.93 -6.06 -13.44
CA LYS A 319 7.75 -7.18 -13.93
C LYS A 319 8.39 -7.98 -12.79
N TRP A 320 8.74 -7.31 -11.70
CA TRP A 320 9.51 -7.87 -10.59
C TRP A 320 8.67 -8.20 -9.35
N LEU A 321 7.56 -7.50 -9.17
CA LEU A 321 6.66 -7.63 -8.02
C LEU A 321 5.39 -8.45 -8.38
N PRO A 322 4.81 -9.17 -7.41
CA PRO A 322 3.66 -10.06 -7.61
C PRO A 322 2.32 -9.36 -7.81
#